data_AF-A0AA35R7Z8-F1
#
_entry.id   AF-A0AA35R7Z8-F1
#
_cell.length_a   1.000
_cell.length_b   1.000
_cell.length_c   1.000
_cell.angle_alpha   90.00
_cell.angle_beta   90.00
_cell.angle_gamma   90.00
#
_symmetry.space_group_name_H-M   'P 1'
#
loop_
_entity.id
_entity.type
_entity.pdbx_description
1 polymer ?
#
loop_
_entity_poly.entity_id
_entity_poly.type
_entity_poly.pdbx_seq_one_letter_code
_entity_poly.pdbx_strand_id
1 'polypeptide(L)'
;MDDPTEKTILDYIDWTKYNILAEHRRCATVEEALFVARLGREVAKTDFVKLEVIPDAKYLFPDPVGTLEAARLLVEEGFIVLPYIHADPVLARRLEEVGCATVMPLGSAIGSGQGIHTVEEVRIIIEQANVPVVVDAGLAVPSDASKALEMGASAVLVNTAIAQAANPAQMAEAFKHGWKPDARLTWQAAYRRVPMPRPAARPTKFPSPFPPAARTWKPAARIWKRVLVNRLPEPCLCLVTDRRVGDEATLVSRVAQAVDGGVDLVQLREKDLHGAQLLELARRLREAIGDKALLLINERVDVAAALSLTGVAYGVQLGEDAIPVGAARRLLAPVLGPELLIGRSVHSVEGAKQAVADGADFLVAGTMFASRIPPG
;
A
#
# COMPACT_ATOMS: atom_id res chain seq x y z
N MET A 1 17.03 25.17 -28.07
CA MET A 1 18.21 24.27 -28.04
C MET A 1 19.26 25.02 -28.79
N ASP A 2 20.02 25.84 -28.06
CA ASP A 2 20.68 27.00 -28.67
C ASP A 2 22.18 26.72 -28.91
N ASP A 3 22.68 25.58 -28.40
CA ASP A 3 23.99 25.02 -28.71
C ASP A 3 23.88 23.50 -28.97
N PRO A 4 24.09 23.02 -30.21
CA PRO A 4 24.05 21.59 -30.55
C PRO A 4 25.24 20.79 -30.01
N THR A 5 26.21 21.43 -29.36
CA THR A 5 27.39 20.79 -28.77
C THR A 5 27.29 20.58 -27.26
N GLU A 6 26.31 21.21 -26.60
CA GLU A 6 26.04 20.98 -25.18
C GLU A 6 25.21 19.72 -24.94
N LYS A 7 25.59 18.96 -23.91
CA LYS A 7 24.83 17.79 -23.48
C LYS A 7 23.50 18.22 -22.85
N THR A 8 22.43 17.62 -23.34
CA THR A 8 21.07 17.76 -22.82
C THR A 8 20.79 16.72 -21.73
N ILE A 9 19.67 16.86 -21.02
CA ILE A 9 19.24 15.85 -20.04
C ILE A 9 19.04 14.46 -20.67
N LEU A 10 18.66 14.41 -21.95
CA LEU A 10 18.41 13.16 -22.69
C LEU A 10 19.68 12.33 -22.89
N ASP A 11 20.85 12.97 -22.91
CA ASP A 11 22.16 12.30 -23.05
C ASP A 11 22.57 11.52 -21.80
N TYR A 12 21.88 11.77 -20.67
CA TYR A 12 22.13 11.08 -19.39
C TYR A 12 21.10 9.99 -19.08
N ILE A 13 20.08 9.80 -19.94
CA ILE A 13 19.07 8.78 -19.73
C ILE A 13 19.46 7.49 -20.47
N ASP A 14 19.43 6.37 -19.75
CA ASP A 14 19.64 5.05 -20.33
C ASP A 14 18.35 4.58 -21.04
N TRP A 15 18.29 4.82 -22.35
CA TRP A 15 17.17 4.45 -23.22
C TRP A 15 16.88 2.94 -23.28
N THR A 16 17.81 2.09 -22.85
CA THR A 16 17.58 0.64 -22.75
C THR A 16 16.81 0.24 -21.49
N LYS A 17 16.75 1.14 -20.50
CA LYS A 17 16.10 0.92 -19.20
C LYS A 17 14.82 1.72 -19.02
N TYR A 18 14.74 2.91 -19.59
CA TYR A 18 13.65 3.84 -19.36
C TYR A 18 12.89 4.17 -20.64
N ASN A 19 11.56 4.16 -20.55
CA ASN A 19 10.70 4.75 -21.57
C ASN A 19 10.51 6.24 -21.26
N ILE A 20 10.69 7.09 -22.27
CA ILE A 20 10.42 8.52 -22.13
C ILE A 20 8.93 8.78 -22.34
N LEU A 21 8.33 9.49 -21.38
CA LEU A 21 7.00 10.06 -21.48
C LEU A 21 7.16 11.57 -21.66
N ALA A 22 6.89 12.08 -22.86
CA ALA A 22 6.94 13.52 -23.12
C ALA A 22 5.73 14.21 -22.45
N GLU A 23 5.98 15.28 -21.70
CA GLU A 23 4.97 16.06 -20.95
C GLU A 23 4.94 17.50 -21.43
N HIS A 24 3.75 18.11 -21.51
CA HIS A 24 3.54 19.48 -22.01
C HIS A 24 3.27 20.49 -20.90
N ARG A 25 4.19 20.63 -19.94
CA ARG A 25 3.95 21.53 -18.80
C ARG A 25 3.55 22.93 -19.26
N ARG A 26 2.45 23.41 -18.68
CA ARG A 26 1.93 24.78 -18.79
C ARG A 26 1.45 25.20 -20.19
N CYS A 27 1.01 24.26 -21.03
CA CYS A 27 0.24 24.62 -22.22
C CYS A 27 -1.14 25.13 -21.77
N ALA A 28 -1.45 26.39 -22.07
CA ALA A 28 -2.69 27.04 -21.68
C ALA A 28 -3.82 26.78 -22.67
N THR A 29 -3.49 26.46 -23.93
CA THR A 29 -4.47 26.19 -24.99
C THR A 29 -4.25 24.83 -25.66
N VAL A 30 -5.26 24.39 -26.42
CA VAL A 30 -5.21 23.17 -27.24
C VAL A 30 -4.06 23.26 -28.25
N GLU A 31 -3.92 24.39 -28.93
CA GLU A 31 -2.91 24.61 -29.97
C GLU A 31 -1.49 24.49 -29.42
N GLU A 32 -1.25 25.05 -28.23
CA GLU A 32 0.03 24.93 -27.54
C GLU A 32 0.31 23.47 -27.19
N ALA A 33 -0.67 22.75 -26.63
CA ALA A 33 -0.51 21.33 -26.28
C ALA A 33 -0.19 20.46 -27.51
N LEU A 34 -0.88 20.68 -28.64
CA LEU A 34 -0.62 19.98 -29.91
C LEU A 34 0.78 20.30 -30.45
N PHE A 35 1.19 21.56 -30.40
CA PHE A 35 2.49 21.99 -30.89
C PHE A 35 3.63 21.33 -30.08
N VAL A 36 3.54 21.38 -28.75
CA VAL A 36 4.56 20.77 -27.88
C VAL A 36 4.55 19.24 -28.00
N ALA A 37 3.40 18.60 -28.26
CA ALA A 37 3.31 17.15 -28.51
C ALA A 37 4.10 16.70 -29.73
N ARG A 38 3.88 17.39 -30.85
CA ARG A 38 4.56 17.10 -32.10
C ARG A 38 6.07 17.33 -31.97
N LEU A 39 6.46 18.41 -31.29
CA LEU A 39 7.88 18.65 -30.98
C LEU A 39 8.47 17.57 -30.07
N GLY A 40 7.72 17.17 -29.03
CA GLY A 40 8.11 16.14 -28.08
C GLY A 40 8.33 14.79 -28.75
N ARG A 41 7.44 14.38 -29.67
CA ARG A 41 7.59 13.16 -30.48
C ARG A 41 8.88 13.20 -31.30
N GLU A 42 9.21 14.33 -31.92
CA GLU A 42 10.43 14.46 -32.72
C GLU A 42 11.71 14.39 -31.90
N VAL A 43 11.70 14.94 -30.69
CA VAL A 43 12.87 14.97 -29.80
C VAL A 43 13.03 13.65 -29.05
N ALA A 44 11.95 13.13 -28.47
CA ALA A 44 11.99 11.94 -27.62
C ALA A 44 11.80 10.62 -28.38
N LYS A 45 11.50 10.68 -29.69
CA LYS A 45 11.28 9.51 -30.56
C LYS A 45 10.30 8.51 -29.97
N THR A 46 9.20 9.03 -29.43
CA THR A 46 8.15 8.27 -28.75
C THR A 46 6.76 8.78 -29.15
N ASP A 47 5.81 7.86 -29.27
CA ASP A 47 4.40 8.20 -29.50
C ASP A 47 3.64 8.45 -28.20
N PHE A 48 4.26 8.16 -27.05
CA PHE A 48 3.66 8.41 -25.73
C PHE A 48 3.66 9.88 -25.39
N VAL A 49 2.50 10.36 -24.93
CA VAL A 49 2.35 11.76 -24.57
C VAL A 49 1.49 11.95 -23.32
N LYS A 50 2.04 12.64 -22.32
CA LYS A 50 1.31 13.11 -21.14
C LYS A 50 0.64 14.44 -21.48
N LEU A 51 -0.65 14.38 -21.76
CA LEU A 51 -1.44 15.53 -22.16
C LEU A 51 -1.88 16.34 -20.94
N GLU A 52 -1.49 17.63 -20.93
CA GLU A 52 -1.88 18.61 -19.92
C GLU A 52 -2.32 19.89 -20.64
N VAL A 53 -3.57 20.31 -20.44
CA VAL A 53 -4.08 21.62 -20.89
C VAL A 53 -4.49 22.39 -19.64
N ILE A 54 -3.71 23.40 -19.26
CA ILE A 54 -3.78 24.06 -17.96
C ILE A 54 -3.84 25.59 -18.19
N PRO A 55 -5.03 26.19 -18.24
CA PRO A 55 -5.17 27.62 -18.52
C PRO A 55 -4.73 28.51 -17.35
N ASP A 56 -4.84 28.04 -16.11
CA ASP A 56 -4.42 28.78 -14.91
C ASP A 56 -3.15 28.21 -14.29
N ALA A 57 -2.05 28.96 -14.43
CA ALA A 57 -0.74 28.63 -13.89
C ALA A 57 -0.66 28.66 -12.35
N LYS A 58 -1.65 29.24 -11.65
CA LYS A 58 -1.65 29.35 -10.18
C LYS A 58 -2.02 28.03 -9.50
N TYR A 59 -3.14 27.44 -9.91
CA TYR A 59 -3.67 26.23 -9.28
C TYR A 59 -3.37 24.95 -10.06
N LEU A 60 -2.93 25.09 -11.32
CA LEU A 60 -2.51 23.98 -12.18
C LEU A 60 -3.63 22.93 -12.40
N PHE A 61 -4.86 23.40 -12.50
CA PHE A 61 -6.02 22.56 -12.79
C PHE A 61 -6.23 22.40 -14.29
N PRO A 62 -6.53 21.17 -14.76
CA PRO A 62 -6.72 20.92 -16.18
C PRO A 62 -8.07 21.46 -16.66
N ASP A 63 -8.09 22.03 -17.87
CA ASP A 63 -9.32 22.36 -18.58
C ASP A 63 -9.95 21.08 -19.16
N PRO A 64 -11.14 20.67 -18.71
CA PRO A 64 -11.78 19.45 -19.20
C PRO A 64 -12.14 19.51 -20.69
N VAL A 65 -12.50 20.69 -21.23
CA VAL A 65 -12.93 20.85 -22.62
C VAL A 65 -11.70 20.80 -23.53
N GLY A 66 -10.70 21.65 -23.26
CA GLY A 66 -9.46 21.66 -24.01
C GLY A 66 -8.72 20.32 -23.95
N THR A 67 -8.71 19.64 -22.80
CA THR A 67 -8.09 18.30 -22.69
C THR A 67 -8.79 17.29 -23.60
N LEU A 68 -10.13 17.25 -23.64
CA LEU A 68 -10.87 16.31 -24.48
C LEU A 68 -10.64 16.58 -25.98
N GLU A 69 -10.63 17.85 -26.37
CA GLU A 69 -10.38 18.24 -27.76
C GLU A 69 -8.95 17.89 -28.20
N ALA A 70 -7.95 18.27 -27.40
CA ALA A 70 -6.55 17.96 -27.68
C ALA A 70 -6.31 16.43 -27.73
N ALA A 71 -6.92 15.68 -26.81
CA ALA A 71 -6.81 14.22 -26.79
C ALA A 71 -7.33 13.60 -28.10
N ARG A 72 -8.48 14.06 -28.59
CA ARG A 72 -9.06 13.55 -29.85
C ARG A 72 -8.13 13.78 -31.04
N LEU A 73 -7.60 15.00 -31.17
CA LEU A 73 -6.70 15.35 -32.26
C LEU A 73 -5.39 14.56 -32.19
N LEU A 74 -4.81 14.40 -31.00
CA LEU A 74 -3.57 13.63 -30.81
C LEU A 74 -3.78 12.13 -31.10
N VAL A 75 -4.89 11.55 -30.66
CA VAL A 75 -5.20 10.14 -30.97
C VAL A 75 -5.38 9.94 -32.49
N GLU A 76 -6.03 10.86 -33.19
CA GLU A 76 -6.15 10.84 -34.66
C GLU A 76 -4.77 10.94 -35.35
N GLU A 77 -3.81 11.65 -34.74
CA GLU A 77 -2.41 11.73 -35.17
C GLU A 77 -1.53 10.55 -34.70
N GLY A 78 -2.15 9.49 -34.17
CA GLY A 78 -1.49 8.25 -33.77
C GLY A 78 -0.69 8.35 -32.47
N PHE A 79 -0.91 9.39 -31.64
CA PHE A 79 -0.30 9.45 -30.30
C PHE A 79 -0.94 8.45 -29.35
N ILE A 80 -0.12 7.91 -28.44
CA ILE A 80 -0.56 7.17 -27.26
C ILE A 80 -0.77 8.20 -26.16
N VAL A 81 -2.01 8.66 -26.00
CA VAL A 81 -2.36 9.79 -25.13
C VAL A 81 -2.64 9.35 -23.70
N LEU A 82 -1.97 10.03 -22.75
CA LEU A 82 -2.14 9.89 -21.32
C LEU A 82 -2.63 11.23 -20.75
N PRO A 83 -3.96 11.42 -20.59
CA PRO A 83 -4.53 12.71 -20.20
C PRO A 83 -4.56 12.90 -18.68
N TYR A 84 -4.01 14.03 -18.22
CA TYR A 84 -4.15 14.54 -16.85
C TYR A 84 -5.51 15.24 -16.68
N ILE A 85 -6.31 14.81 -15.72
CA ILE A 85 -7.68 15.29 -15.52
C ILE A 85 -8.04 15.52 -14.05
N HIS A 86 -9.10 16.28 -13.81
CA HIS A 86 -9.83 16.19 -12.55
C HIS A 86 -10.41 14.78 -12.36
N ALA A 87 -10.74 14.43 -11.11
CA ALA A 87 -11.47 13.20 -10.81
C ALA A 87 -12.95 13.33 -11.25
N ASP A 88 -13.18 13.41 -12.56
CA ASP A 88 -14.50 13.45 -13.20
C ASP A 88 -14.73 12.12 -13.95
N PRO A 89 -15.63 11.24 -13.44
CA PRO A 89 -15.94 9.97 -14.08
C PRO A 89 -16.51 10.09 -15.50
N VAL A 90 -17.25 11.15 -15.79
CA VAL A 90 -17.86 11.37 -17.11
C VAL A 90 -16.78 11.74 -18.12
N LEU A 91 -15.88 12.66 -17.75
CA LEU A 91 -14.76 13.03 -18.60
C LEU A 91 -13.82 11.84 -18.84
N ALA A 92 -13.50 11.08 -17.79
CA ALA A 92 -12.66 9.88 -17.90
C ALA A 92 -13.22 8.90 -18.94
N ARG A 93 -14.53 8.65 -18.91
CA ARG A 93 -15.20 7.80 -19.90
C ARG A 93 -15.11 8.35 -21.32
N ARG A 94 -15.31 9.65 -21.50
CA ARG A 94 -15.21 10.29 -22.83
C ARG A 94 -13.79 10.21 -23.39
N LEU A 95 -12.77 10.38 -22.55
CA LEU A 95 -11.37 10.25 -22.96
C LEU A 95 -11.02 8.81 -23.36
N GLU A 96 -11.56 7.81 -22.65
CA GLU A 96 -11.48 6.40 -23.05
C GLU A 96 -12.16 6.17 -24.41
N GLU A 97 -13.38 6.69 -24.62
CA GLU A 97 -14.13 6.56 -25.88
C GLU A 97 -13.41 7.21 -27.08
N VAL A 98 -12.68 8.30 -26.84
CA VAL A 98 -11.83 8.96 -27.84
C VAL A 98 -10.59 8.12 -28.19
N GLY A 99 -10.20 7.16 -27.34
CA GLY A 99 -9.06 6.27 -27.58
C GLY A 99 -7.81 6.59 -26.77
N CYS A 100 -7.92 7.36 -25.67
CA CYS A 100 -6.79 7.54 -24.76
C CYS A 100 -6.34 6.20 -24.17
N ALA A 101 -5.04 6.02 -24.01
CA ALA A 101 -4.46 4.76 -23.55
C ALA A 101 -4.59 4.54 -22.03
N THR A 102 -4.96 5.58 -21.29
CA THR A 102 -5.15 5.61 -19.85
C THR A 102 -6.08 6.79 -19.52
N VAL A 103 -6.49 6.90 -18.26
CA VAL A 103 -6.96 8.16 -17.67
C VAL A 103 -6.17 8.46 -16.39
N MET A 104 -5.83 9.73 -16.16
CA MET A 104 -4.98 10.11 -15.03
C MET A 104 -5.64 11.16 -14.13
N PRO A 105 -6.58 10.75 -13.25
CA PRO A 105 -7.22 11.66 -12.32
C PRO A 105 -6.24 12.15 -11.26
N LEU A 106 -6.31 13.44 -10.97
CA LEU A 106 -5.52 14.07 -9.92
C LEU A 106 -5.99 13.65 -8.51
N GLY A 107 -5.05 13.50 -7.56
CA GLY A 107 -5.40 13.33 -6.14
C GLY A 107 -5.75 14.65 -5.45
N SER A 108 -4.87 15.65 -5.60
CA SER A 108 -5.05 17.04 -5.20
C SER A 108 -4.18 17.93 -6.10
N ALA A 109 -4.23 19.26 -5.93
CA ALA A 109 -3.50 20.20 -6.79
C ALA A 109 -2.00 19.84 -6.88
N ILE A 110 -1.41 20.03 -8.07
CA ILE A 110 -0.01 19.69 -8.33
C ILE A 110 0.91 20.36 -7.32
N GLY A 111 1.77 19.55 -6.69
CA GLY A 111 2.75 20.02 -5.71
C GLY A 111 2.19 20.44 -4.35
N SER A 112 0.88 20.31 -4.10
CA SER A 112 0.27 20.65 -2.81
C SER A 112 0.61 19.66 -1.69
N GLY A 113 0.85 18.39 -2.03
CA GLY A 113 1.13 17.34 -1.04
C GLY A 113 -0.02 17.09 -0.07
N GLN A 114 -1.27 17.22 -0.52
CA GLN A 114 -2.46 17.00 0.33
C GLN A 114 -3.06 15.59 0.19
N GLY A 115 -2.41 14.72 -0.58
CA GLY A 115 -2.88 13.36 -0.84
C GLY A 115 -4.05 13.35 -1.83
N ILE A 116 -5.00 12.44 -1.60
CA ILE A 116 -6.17 12.22 -2.48
C ILE A 116 -7.41 12.77 -1.79
N HIS A 117 -7.94 13.89 -2.27
CA HIS A 117 -9.17 14.51 -1.76
C HIS A 117 -10.42 13.84 -2.31
N THR A 118 -10.44 13.58 -3.62
CA THR A 118 -11.58 13.04 -4.38
C THR A 118 -11.54 11.52 -4.44
N VAL A 119 -11.49 10.90 -3.24
CA VAL A 119 -11.33 9.44 -3.08
C VAL A 119 -12.47 8.67 -3.77
N GLU A 120 -13.70 9.14 -3.61
CA GLU A 120 -14.88 8.45 -4.16
C GLU A 120 -14.96 8.59 -5.67
N GLU A 121 -14.65 9.77 -6.21
CA GLU A 121 -14.64 9.99 -7.64
C GLU A 121 -13.53 9.17 -8.34
N VAL A 122 -12.33 9.11 -7.74
CA VAL A 122 -11.24 8.25 -8.22
C VAL A 122 -11.67 6.78 -8.19
N ARG A 123 -12.36 6.33 -7.13
CA ARG A 123 -12.89 4.96 -7.05
C ARG A 123 -13.89 4.67 -8.17
N ILE A 124 -14.82 5.60 -8.43
CA ILE A 124 -15.79 5.46 -9.53
C ILE A 124 -15.08 5.35 -10.88
N ILE A 125 -14.05 6.16 -11.13
CA ILE A 125 -13.24 6.08 -12.35
C ILE A 125 -12.59 4.69 -12.46
N ILE A 126 -11.94 4.21 -11.40
CA ILE A 126 -11.30 2.88 -11.36
C ILE A 126 -12.29 1.76 -11.65
N GLU A 127 -13.51 1.84 -11.11
CA GLU A 127 -14.53 0.80 -11.29
C GLU A 127 -15.13 0.76 -12.71
N GLN A 128 -15.18 1.91 -13.39
CA GLN A 128 -15.84 2.07 -14.69
C GLN A 128 -14.89 1.98 -15.89
N ALA A 129 -13.63 2.40 -15.73
CA ALA A 129 -12.66 2.45 -16.82
C ALA A 129 -12.24 1.05 -17.28
N ASN A 130 -12.09 0.87 -18.60
CA ASN A 130 -11.48 -0.34 -19.16
C ASN A 130 -10.01 -0.14 -19.56
N VAL A 131 -9.54 1.11 -19.52
CA VAL A 131 -8.13 1.48 -19.64
C VAL A 131 -7.48 1.61 -18.26
N PRO A 132 -6.14 1.52 -18.15
CA PRO A 132 -5.45 1.81 -16.91
C PRO A 132 -5.86 3.16 -16.30
N VAL A 133 -5.94 3.21 -14.97
CA VAL A 133 -6.16 4.44 -14.22
C VAL A 133 -4.89 4.74 -13.43
N VAL A 134 -4.28 5.89 -13.67
CA VAL A 134 -3.05 6.32 -12.98
C VAL A 134 -3.38 7.51 -12.08
N VAL A 135 -3.28 7.35 -10.76
CA VAL A 135 -3.48 8.51 -9.87
C VAL A 135 -2.23 9.38 -9.95
N ASP A 136 -2.41 10.58 -10.50
CA ASP A 136 -1.36 11.58 -10.68
C ASP A 136 -1.58 12.74 -9.69
N ALA A 137 -0.54 13.54 -9.45
CA ALA A 137 -0.56 14.78 -8.67
C ALA A 137 -1.08 14.68 -7.22
N GLY A 138 -0.63 15.59 -6.37
CA GLY A 138 -1.12 15.72 -5.00
C GLY A 138 -0.60 14.71 -3.97
N LEU A 139 -0.07 13.56 -4.39
CA LEU A 139 0.54 12.57 -3.50
C LEU A 139 1.76 13.17 -2.77
N ALA A 140 1.81 12.98 -1.45
CA ALA A 140 2.82 13.59 -0.57
C ALA A 140 3.73 12.55 0.07
N VAL A 141 3.15 11.41 0.45
CA VAL A 141 3.83 10.35 1.20
C VAL A 141 3.53 8.98 0.61
N PRO A 142 4.37 7.96 0.88
CA PRO A 142 4.16 6.60 0.39
C PRO A 142 2.79 5.99 0.73
N SER A 143 2.17 6.42 1.85
CA SER A 143 0.82 5.96 2.21
C SER A 143 -0.27 6.49 1.27
N ASP A 144 -0.09 7.66 0.64
CA ASP A 144 -1.03 8.17 -0.37
C ASP A 144 -0.99 7.30 -1.63
N ALA A 145 0.22 6.92 -2.05
CA ALA A 145 0.42 6.00 -3.16
C ALA A 145 -0.17 4.62 -2.83
N SER A 146 0.05 4.13 -1.61
CA SER A 146 -0.53 2.86 -1.13
C SER A 146 -2.06 2.90 -1.18
N LYS A 147 -2.67 4.00 -0.70
CA LYS A 147 -4.11 4.22 -0.76
C LYS A 147 -4.65 4.21 -2.21
N ALA A 148 -3.97 4.86 -3.16
CA ALA A 148 -4.36 4.80 -4.57
C ALA A 148 -4.37 3.37 -5.12
N LEU A 149 -3.31 2.61 -4.84
CA LEU A 149 -3.17 1.23 -5.30
C LEU A 149 -4.19 0.29 -4.65
N GLU A 150 -4.47 0.48 -3.36
CA GLU A 150 -5.50 -0.25 -2.61
C GLU A 150 -6.92 0.03 -3.12
N MET A 151 -7.17 1.20 -3.72
CA MET A 151 -8.43 1.50 -4.41
C MET A 151 -8.54 0.81 -5.77
N GLY A 152 -7.46 0.20 -6.27
CA GLY A 152 -7.41 -0.48 -7.56
C GLY A 152 -6.78 0.34 -8.70
N ALA A 153 -6.13 1.48 -8.40
CA ALA A 153 -5.37 2.21 -9.41
C ALA A 153 -4.30 1.31 -10.03
N SER A 154 -4.07 1.47 -11.33
CA SER A 154 -3.10 0.66 -12.08
C SER A 154 -1.66 1.10 -11.80
N ALA A 155 -1.47 2.41 -11.56
CA ALA A 155 -0.20 3.00 -11.17
C ALA A 155 -0.44 4.32 -10.43
N VAL A 156 0.65 4.90 -9.93
CA VAL A 156 0.70 6.27 -9.43
C VAL A 156 1.82 7.02 -10.15
N LEU A 157 1.65 8.33 -10.33
CA LEU A 157 2.69 9.21 -10.85
C LEU A 157 3.09 10.19 -9.75
N VAL A 158 4.36 10.14 -9.35
CA VAL A 158 4.90 10.91 -8.21
C VAL A 158 6.06 11.76 -8.69
N ASN A 159 6.03 13.06 -8.38
CA ASN A 159 7.11 13.99 -8.69
C ASN A 159 7.56 14.79 -7.45
N THR A 160 6.76 15.80 -7.07
CA THR A 160 7.13 16.79 -6.02
C THR A 160 7.51 16.14 -4.69
N ALA A 161 6.75 15.12 -4.25
CA ALA A 161 7.02 14.42 -3.00
C ALA A 161 8.43 13.83 -2.92
N ILE A 162 8.98 13.32 -4.04
CA ILE A 162 10.33 12.77 -4.09
C ILE A 162 11.34 13.89 -4.33
N ALA A 163 11.11 14.71 -5.36
CA ALA A 163 12.07 15.71 -5.82
C ALA A 163 12.36 16.81 -4.78
N GLN A 164 11.37 17.15 -3.94
CA GLN A 164 11.49 18.17 -2.90
C GLN A 164 11.63 17.59 -1.48
N ALA A 165 11.79 16.28 -1.35
CA ALA A 165 12.06 15.67 -0.04
C ALA A 165 13.42 16.13 0.50
N ALA A 166 13.55 16.20 1.83
CA ALA A 166 14.86 16.43 2.47
C ALA A 166 15.89 15.35 2.10
N ASN A 167 15.44 14.12 1.80
CA ASN A 167 16.25 13.05 1.25
C ASN A 167 15.51 12.36 0.09
N PRO A 168 15.72 12.81 -1.17
CA PRO A 168 15.01 12.27 -2.33
C PRO A 168 15.27 10.78 -2.58
N ALA A 169 16.48 10.29 -2.33
CA ALA A 169 16.82 8.88 -2.53
C ALA A 169 16.04 7.97 -1.57
N GLN A 170 15.99 8.32 -0.28
CA GLN A 170 15.20 7.58 0.70
C GLN A 170 13.70 7.68 0.43
N MET A 171 13.21 8.84 -0.02
CA MET A 171 11.79 9.00 -0.36
C MET A 171 11.42 8.14 -1.58
N ALA A 172 12.26 8.09 -2.61
CA ALA A 172 12.07 7.20 -3.76
C ALA A 172 12.04 5.73 -3.35
N GLU A 173 12.97 5.30 -2.49
CA GLU A 173 12.98 3.95 -1.90
C GLU A 173 11.67 3.67 -1.14
N ALA A 174 11.18 4.63 -0.36
CA ALA A 174 9.94 4.49 0.41
C ALA A 174 8.70 4.40 -0.48
N PHE A 175 8.58 5.24 -1.53
CA PHE A 175 7.50 5.14 -2.52
C PHE A 175 7.53 3.80 -3.26
N LYS A 176 8.74 3.31 -3.60
CA LYS A 176 8.92 1.98 -4.20
C LYS A 176 8.45 0.87 -3.26
N HIS A 177 8.65 0.98 -1.94
CA HIS A 177 8.15 0.00 -0.97
C HIS A 177 6.64 0.08 -0.73
N GLY A 178 6.04 1.27 -0.87
CA GLY A 178 4.58 1.44 -0.87
C GLY A 178 3.93 0.78 -2.10
N TRP A 179 4.65 0.73 -3.21
CA TRP A 179 4.30 -0.09 -4.37
C TRP A 179 4.69 -1.56 -4.11
N LYS A 180 3.76 -2.37 -3.61
CA LYS A 180 3.88 -3.83 -3.67
C LYS A 180 2.83 -4.40 -4.63
N PRO A 181 3.15 -5.45 -5.40
CA PRO A 181 2.13 -6.24 -6.10
C PRO A 181 0.94 -6.60 -5.18
N ASP A 182 1.24 -6.76 -3.89
CA ASP A 182 0.29 -7.10 -2.83
C ASP A 182 -0.72 -6.00 -2.50
N ALA A 183 -0.43 -4.71 -2.76
CA ALA A 183 -1.40 -3.62 -2.58
C ALA A 183 -2.56 -3.69 -3.60
N ARG A 184 -2.34 -4.36 -4.74
CA ARG A 184 -3.43 -4.72 -5.65
C ARG A 184 -4.12 -6.02 -5.21
N LEU A 185 -3.39 -6.92 -4.55
CA LEU A 185 -3.98 -8.13 -3.95
C LEU A 185 -4.90 -7.76 -2.77
N THR A 186 -4.61 -6.71 -2.00
CA THR A 186 -5.53 -6.21 -0.96
C THR A 186 -6.83 -5.72 -1.57
N TRP A 187 -6.81 -4.97 -2.68
CA TRP A 187 -8.03 -4.64 -3.43
C TRP A 187 -8.78 -5.92 -3.86
N GLN A 188 -8.09 -6.85 -4.52
CA GLN A 188 -8.71 -8.11 -4.99
C GLN A 188 -9.26 -8.98 -3.85
N ALA A 189 -8.62 -8.98 -2.68
CA ALA A 189 -9.03 -9.73 -1.50
C ALA A 189 -10.14 -9.01 -0.70
N ALA A 190 -10.11 -7.67 -0.65
CA ALA A 190 -11.08 -6.84 0.06
C ALA A 190 -12.38 -6.62 -0.74
N TYR A 191 -12.38 -6.87 -2.07
CA TYR A 191 -13.55 -6.70 -2.93
C TYR A 191 -14.61 -7.82 -2.74
N ARG A 192 -15.13 -7.89 -1.52
CA ARG A 192 -16.44 -8.45 -1.17
C ARG A 192 -17.16 -7.46 -0.25
N ARG A 193 -17.63 -6.32 -0.77
CA ARG A 193 -18.77 -5.60 -0.18
C ARG A 193 -19.41 -4.58 -1.14
N VAL A 194 -20.73 -4.77 -1.29
CA VAL A 194 -21.79 -3.99 -1.95
C VAL A 194 -21.59 -3.67 -3.45
N PRO A 195 -22.17 -4.46 -4.36
CA PRO A 195 -22.26 -4.06 -5.76
C PRO A 195 -23.19 -2.85 -5.90
N MET A 196 -22.67 -1.74 -6.43
CA MET A 196 -23.51 -0.73 -7.06
C MET A 196 -24.15 -1.34 -8.33
N PRO A 197 -25.42 -1.04 -8.63
CA PRO A 197 -26.10 -1.60 -9.80
C PRO A 197 -25.34 -1.23 -11.08
N ARG A 198 -24.72 -2.22 -11.72
CA ARG A 198 -24.15 -2.07 -13.06
C ARG A 198 -25.31 -1.85 -14.05
N PRO A 199 -25.30 -0.77 -14.86
CA PRO A 199 -26.24 -0.67 -15.96
C PRO A 199 -25.98 -1.80 -16.97
N ALA A 200 -27.07 -2.41 -17.44
CA ALA A 200 -27.05 -3.53 -18.37
C ALA A 200 -26.73 -3.06 -19.79
N ALA A 201 -25.44 -2.95 -20.14
CA ALA A 201 -24.96 -3.09 -21.52
C ALA A 201 -23.42 -3.20 -21.53
N ARG A 202 -22.90 -4.28 -22.11
CA ARG A 202 -21.50 -4.39 -22.54
C ARG A 202 -21.40 -3.91 -23.99
N PRO A 203 -20.58 -2.90 -24.32
CA PRO A 203 -20.02 -2.80 -25.66
C PRO A 203 -18.92 -3.86 -25.84
N THR A 204 -18.68 -4.24 -27.08
CA THR A 204 -17.80 -5.32 -27.53
C THR A 204 -16.33 -5.12 -27.12
N LYS A 205 -15.67 -6.23 -26.77
CA LYS A 205 -14.24 -6.31 -26.41
C LYS A 205 -13.33 -5.77 -27.52
N PHE A 206 -12.42 -4.87 -27.18
CA PHE A 206 -11.19 -4.66 -27.96
C PHE A 206 -10.12 -5.68 -27.53
N PRO A 207 -9.31 -6.22 -28.47
CA PRO A 207 -8.22 -7.11 -28.13
C PRO A 207 -7.05 -6.32 -27.51
N SER A 208 -6.58 -6.76 -26.35
CA SER A 208 -5.34 -6.25 -25.73
C SER A 208 -4.13 -6.65 -26.60
N PRO A 209 -3.23 -5.71 -26.96
CA PRO A 209 -1.99 -6.04 -27.66
C PRO A 209 -0.89 -6.59 -26.72
N PHE A 210 -1.18 -6.75 -25.43
CA PHE A 210 -0.18 -7.22 -24.47
C PHE A 210 -0.27 -8.73 -24.23
N PRO A 211 0.83 -9.49 -24.44
CA PRO A 211 0.87 -10.87 -23.99
C PRO A 211 0.74 -10.92 -22.46
N PRO A 212 0.01 -11.91 -21.90
CA PRO A 212 -0.05 -12.07 -20.46
C PRO A 212 1.34 -12.41 -19.95
N ALA A 213 1.91 -11.52 -19.14
CA ALA A 213 3.15 -11.77 -18.43
C ALA A 213 2.91 -12.90 -17.42
N ALA A 214 3.12 -14.14 -17.84
CA ALA A 214 3.27 -15.28 -16.96
C ALA A 214 4.64 -15.18 -16.27
N ARG A 215 4.70 -14.39 -15.19
CA ARG A 215 5.72 -14.58 -14.15
C ARG A 215 4.99 -15.01 -12.89
N THR A 216 4.94 -16.32 -12.69
CA THR A 216 4.69 -16.89 -11.37
C THR A 216 5.79 -16.41 -10.45
N TRP A 217 5.48 -15.43 -9.61
CA TRP A 217 6.27 -15.12 -8.44
C TRP A 217 6.25 -16.36 -7.53
N LYS A 218 7.40 -16.99 -7.34
CA LYS A 218 7.58 -17.93 -6.23
C LYS A 218 8.01 -17.09 -5.03
N PRO A 219 7.25 -17.03 -3.93
CA PRO A 219 7.76 -16.40 -2.72
C PRO A 219 9.06 -17.09 -2.38
N ALA A 220 10.15 -16.33 -2.26
CA ALA A 220 11.37 -16.86 -1.70
C ALA A 220 10.98 -17.45 -0.34
N ALA A 221 11.16 -18.76 -0.17
CA ALA A 221 11.02 -19.37 1.13
C ALA A 221 11.97 -18.63 2.07
N ARG A 222 11.41 -17.81 2.97
CA ARG A 222 12.14 -17.28 4.12
C ARG A 222 12.47 -18.51 4.96
N ILE A 223 13.62 -19.11 4.70
CA ILE A 223 14.21 -20.10 5.58
C ILE A 223 14.64 -19.31 6.81
N TRP A 224 13.84 -19.38 7.87
CA TRP A 224 14.20 -18.90 9.19
C TRP A 224 15.38 -19.74 9.70
N LYS A 225 16.59 -19.41 9.24
CA LYS A 225 17.83 -19.95 9.83
C LYS A 225 18.00 -19.32 11.19
N ARG A 226 17.42 -19.92 12.25
CA ARG A 226 17.87 -19.84 13.66
C ARG A 226 18.57 -18.51 14.01
N VAL A 227 17.89 -17.39 13.76
CA VAL A 227 18.38 -16.04 14.06
C VAL A 227 17.85 -15.71 15.45
N LEU A 228 18.79 -15.55 16.40
CA LEU A 228 18.64 -15.01 17.76
C LEU A 228 17.28 -14.33 18.03
N VAL A 229 16.38 -15.04 18.71
CA VAL A 229 14.93 -14.75 18.80
C VAL A 229 14.58 -13.76 19.93
N ASN A 230 15.30 -12.64 20.03
CA ASN A 230 14.99 -11.57 21.01
C ASN A 230 14.54 -10.26 20.36
N ARG A 231 14.12 -10.30 19.08
CA ARG A 231 13.61 -9.13 18.36
C ARG A 231 12.48 -9.50 17.42
N LEU A 232 11.54 -8.57 17.26
CA LEU A 232 10.50 -8.67 16.24
C LEU A 232 11.12 -8.55 14.84
N PRO A 233 10.48 -9.13 13.81
CA PRO A 233 10.81 -8.87 12.41
C PRO A 233 10.69 -7.37 12.09
N GLU A 234 11.51 -6.85 11.17
CA GLU A 234 11.42 -5.44 10.75
C GLU A 234 11.32 -5.35 9.22
N PRO A 235 10.19 -4.84 8.65
CA PRO A 235 8.91 -4.55 9.32
C PRO A 235 8.18 -5.83 9.77
N CYS A 236 7.38 -5.74 10.85
CA CYS A 236 6.53 -6.84 11.35
C CYS A 236 5.06 -6.58 11.05
N LEU A 237 4.40 -7.51 10.36
CA LEU A 237 2.94 -7.52 10.24
C LEU A 237 2.33 -8.42 11.34
N CYS A 238 1.61 -7.80 12.29
CA CYS A 238 0.94 -8.50 13.38
C CYS A 238 -0.56 -8.67 13.10
N LEU A 239 -1.05 -9.90 13.13
CA LEU A 239 -2.48 -10.24 13.13
C LEU A 239 -2.95 -10.48 14.57
N VAL A 240 -3.91 -9.68 15.02
CA VAL A 240 -4.60 -9.90 16.30
C VAL A 240 -5.86 -10.71 16.03
N THR A 241 -6.05 -11.84 16.71
CA THR A 241 -7.23 -12.67 16.49
C THR A 241 -8.48 -12.02 17.05
N ASP A 242 -9.60 -12.23 16.36
CA ASP A 242 -10.95 -12.05 16.89
C ASP A 242 -11.86 -13.08 16.20
N ARG A 243 -12.24 -14.12 16.93
CA ARG A 243 -13.04 -15.22 16.36
C ARG A 243 -14.47 -14.81 15.97
N ARG A 244 -14.96 -13.67 16.47
CA ARG A 244 -16.30 -13.15 16.19
C ARG A 244 -16.38 -12.46 14.83
N VAL A 245 -15.24 -12.08 14.26
CA VAL A 245 -15.16 -11.57 12.89
C VAL A 245 -15.26 -12.76 11.94
N GLY A 246 -16.35 -12.89 11.20
CA GLY A 246 -16.57 -14.00 10.26
C GLY A 246 -17.07 -15.29 10.93
N ASP A 247 -16.86 -16.44 10.28
CA ASP A 247 -17.21 -17.73 10.87
C ASP A 247 -16.15 -18.17 11.90
N GLU A 248 -16.60 -18.41 13.13
CA GLU A 248 -15.76 -18.84 14.26
C GLU A 248 -15.04 -20.16 13.98
N ALA A 249 -15.70 -21.10 13.28
CA ALA A 249 -15.12 -22.40 12.96
C ALA A 249 -13.89 -22.30 12.03
N THR A 250 -13.77 -21.19 11.30
CA THR A 250 -12.74 -20.99 10.28
C THR A 250 -11.51 -20.21 10.77
N LEU A 251 -11.49 -19.75 12.03
CA LEU A 251 -10.42 -18.89 12.55
C LEU A 251 -9.02 -19.46 12.25
N VAL A 252 -8.79 -20.74 12.59
CA VAL A 252 -7.49 -21.38 12.38
C VAL A 252 -7.06 -21.37 10.92
N SER A 253 -7.99 -21.70 10.00
CA SER A 253 -7.72 -21.67 8.56
C SER A 253 -7.44 -20.25 8.06
N ARG A 254 -8.16 -19.25 8.57
CA ARG A 254 -7.96 -17.85 8.17
C ARG A 254 -6.61 -17.32 8.64
N VAL A 255 -6.22 -17.63 9.88
CA VAL A 255 -4.90 -17.26 10.40
C VAL A 255 -3.80 -17.95 9.61
N ALA A 256 -3.94 -19.24 9.30
CA ALA A 256 -2.97 -19.96 8.47
C ALA A 256 -2.80 -19.33 7.08
N GLN A 257 -3.92 -18.99 6.42
CA GLN A 257 -3.88 -18.29 5.12
C GLN A 257 -3.26 -16.89 5.23
N ALA A 258 -3.50 -16.17 6.32
CA ALA A 258 -2.89 -14.86 6.55
C ALA A 258 -1.38 -14.97 6.75
N VAL A 259 -0.90 -16.00 7.46
CA VAL A 259 0.52 -16.31 7.62
C VAL A 259 1.15 -16.72 6.30
N ASP A 260 0.48 -17.55 5.50
CA ASP A 260 0.91 -17.86 4.13
C ASP A 260 0.96 -16.62 3.22
N GLY A 261 0.12 -15.61 3.52
CA GLY A 261 0.10 -14.30 2.87
C GLY A 261 1.12 -13.30 3.40
N GLY A 262 1.93 -13.64 4.41
CA GLY A 262 3.03 -12.81 4.91
C GLY A 262 2.82 -12.16 6.28
N VAL A 263 1.83 -12.59 7.08
CA VAL A 263 1.77 -12.24 8.51
C VAL A 263 2.98 -12.84 9.24
N ASP A 264 3.78 -12.00 9.90
CA ASP A 264 4.98 -12.43 10.63
C ASP A 264 4.68 -12.81 12.09
N LEU A 265 3.63 -12.21 12.68
CA LEU A 265 3.28 -12.33 14.10
C LEU A 265 1.77 -12.52 14.26
N VAL A 266 1.36 -13.49 15.06
CA VAL A 266 -0.04 -13.71 15.43
C VAL A 266 -0.17 -13.46 16.94
N GLN A 267 -1.01 -12.52 17.33
CA GLN A 267 -1.40 -12.31 18.72
C GLN A 267 -2.78 -12.94 18.97
N LEU A 268 -2.80 -14.04 19.72
CA LEU A 268 -4.03 -14.71 20.13
C LEU A 268 -4.71 -13.89 21.24
N ARG A 269 -5.80 -13.20 20.88
CA ARG A 269 -6.57 -12.31 21.75
C ARG A 269 -8.05 -12.70 21.76
N GLU A 270 -8.37 -13.79 22.46
CA GLU A 270 -9.75 -14.25 22.67
C GLU A 270 -10.15 -14.08 24.13
N LYS A 271 -10.57 -12.86 24.51
CA LYS A 271 -10.78 -12.45 25.92
C LYS A 271 -11.82 -13.29 26.67
N ASP A 272 -12.73 -13.92 25.94
CA ASP A 272 -13.84 -14.72 26.45
C ASP A 272 -13.58 -16.23 26.43
N LEU A 273 -12.42 -16.69 25.96
CA LEU A 273 -12.02 -18.09 26.13
C LEU A 273 -11.28 -18.30 27.45
N HIS A 274 -11.69 -19.33 28.18
CA HIS A 274 -11.04 -19.74 29.43
C HIS A 274 -9.86 -20.69 29.18
N GLY A 275 -9.06 -20.97 30.22
CA GLY A 275 -7.74 -21.60 30.10
C GLY A 275 -7.66 -22.82 29.17
N ALA A 276 -8.51 -23.83 29.36
CA ALA A 276 -8.47 -25.04 28.53
C ALA A 276 -8.83 -24.77 27.06
N GLN A 277 -9.84 -23.92 26.81
CA GLN A 277 -10.28 -23.60 25.45
C GLN A 277 -9.25 -22.74 24.72
N LEU A 278 -8.66 -21.77 25.42
CA LEU A 278 -7.62 -20.91 24.86
C LEU A 278 -6.34 -21.70 24.55
N LEU A 279 -5.96 -22.62 25.43
CA LEU A 279 -4.83 -23.52 25.23
C LEU A 279 -5.00 -24.41 23.99
N GLU A 280 -6.18 -25.01 23.83
CA GLU A 280 -6.48 -25.86 22.68
C GLU A 280 -6.50 -25.07 21.36
N LEU A 281 -7.08 -23.86 21.37
CA LEU A 281 -7.05 -22.98 20.21
C LEU A 281 -5.61 -22.57 19.85
N ALA A 282 -4.80 -22.23 20.84
CA ALA A 282 -3.40 -21.87 20.63
C ALA A 282 -2.59 -23.03 20.04
N ARG A 283 -2.82 -24.27 20.50
CA ARG A 283 -2.21 -25.49 19.94
C ARG A 283 -2.56 -25.66 18.46
N ARG A 284 -3.86 -25.55 18.13
CA ARG A 284 -4.33 -25.66 16.74
C ARG A 284 -3.77 -24.56 15.84
N LEU A 285 -3.70 -23.33 16.34
CA LEU A 285 -3.07 -22.23 15.61
C LEU A 285 -1.60 -22.50 15.36
N ARG A 286 -0.87 -22.99 16.36
CA ARG A 286 0.53 -23.34 16.19
C ARG A 286 0.73 -24.39 15.12
N GLU A 287 -0.03 -25.47 15.17
CA GLU A 287 0.04 -26.56 14.18
C GLU A 287 -0.21 -26.04 12.77
N ALA A 288 -1.15 -25.11 12.61
CA ALA A 288 -1.50 -24.56 11.31
C ALA A 288 -0.47 -23.55 10.77
N ILE A 289 0.13 -22.71 11.62
CA ILE A 289 1.07 -21.65 11.20
C ILE A 289 2.54 -22.05 11.22
N GLY A 290 2.87 -23.23 11.80
CA GLY A 290 4.18 -23.65 12.31
C GLY A 290 5.39 -22.98 11.64
N ASP A 291 6.34 -22.46 12.40
CA ASP A 291 7.58 -21.72 12.11
C ASP A 291 7.54 -20.56 11.08
N LYS A 292 6.46 -20.37 10.34
CA LYS A 292 6.30 -19.26 9.39
C LYS A 292 6.04 -17.93 10.10
N ALA A 293 5.38 -17.97 11.26
CA ALA A 293 5.06 -16.82 12.09
C ALA A 293 5.26 -17.08 13.59
N LEU A 294 5.52 -16.01 14.33
CA LEU A 294 5.55 -15.99 15.78
C LEU A 294 4.12 -16.03 16.35
N LEU A 295 3.90 -16.72 17.47
CA LEU A 295 2.61 -16.72 18.18
C LEU A 295 2.78 -16.11 19.58
N LEU A 296 2.01 -15.07 19.87
CA LEU A 296 1.94 -14.42 21.18
C LEU A 296 0.60 -14.69 21.85
N ILE A 297 0.64 -15.02 23.13
CA ILE A 297 -0.56 -15.17 23.95
C ILE A 297 -0.83 -13.85 24.66
N ASN A 298 -2.01 -13.28 24.45
CA ASN A 298 -2.41 -12.05 25.12
C ASN A 298 -2.75 -12.32 26.59
N GLU A 299 -2.13 -11.63 27.54
CA GLU A 299 -2.34 -11.64 29.01
C GLU A 299 -2.07 -12.98 29.73
N ARG A 300 -2.32 -14.11 29.08
CA ARG A 300 -2.42 -15.43 29.69
C ARG A 300 -1.06 -16.12 29.77
N VAL A 301 -0.25 -15.65 30.70
CA VAL A 301 1.08 -16.20 31.05
C VAL A 301 1.01 -17.68 31.41
N ASP A 302 -0.07 -18.12 32.05
CA ASP A 302 -0.33 -19.51 32.37
C ASP A 302 -0.53 -20.38 31.11
N VAL A 303 -1.28 -19.89 30.13
CA VAL A 303 -1.48 -20.58 28.84
C VAL A 303 -0.19 -20.60 28.03
N ALA A 304 0.58 -19.49 28.03
CA ALA A 304 1.88 -19.44 27.39
C ALA A 304 2.85 -20.47 28.00
N ALA A 305 2.94 -20.55 29.33
CA ALA A 305 3.76 -21.54 30.02
C ALA A 305 3.36 -22.98 29.67
N ALA A 306 2.05 -23.28 29.68
CA ALA A 306 1.53 -24.62 29.36
C ALA A 306 1.85 -25.05 27.92
N LEU A 307 1.73 -24.15 26.95
CA LEU A 307 2.10 -24.41 25.55
C LEU A 307 3.60 -24.67 25.38
N SER A 308 4.42 -24.02 26.20
CA SER A 308 5.87 -24.10 26.07
C SER A 308 6.43 -25.47 26.44
N LEU A 309 5.72 -26.19 27.34
CA LEU A 309 6.03 -27.56 27.71
C LEU A 309 5.88 -28.55 26.54
N THR A 310 5.22 -28.17 25.44
CA THR A 310 5.07 -29.01 24.26
C THR A 310 6.20 -28.81 23.23
N GLY A 311 7.25 -28.06 23.59
CA GLY A 311 8.47 -27.91 22.77
C GLY A 311 8.37 -26.83 21.69
N VAL A 312 7.44 -25.89 21.85
CA VAL A 312 7.25 -24.80 20.91
C VAL A 312 7.52 -23.47 21.61
N ALA A 313 8.40 -22.64 21.04
CA ALA A 313 8.76 -21.35 21.62
C ALA A 313 7.65 -20.31 21.38
N TYR A 314 7.34 -19.51 22.41
CA TYR A 314 6.28 -18.49 22.40
C TYR A 314 6.64 -17.25 23.19
N GLY A 315 5.85 -16.21 22.99
CA GLY A 315 5.86 -14.99 23.78
C GLY A 315 4.50 -14.62 24.35
N VAL A 316 4.50 -13.55 25.15
CA VAL A 316 3.28 -12.97 25.71
C VAL A 316 3.20 -11.49 25.38
N GLN A 317 2.00 -11.02 25.09
CA GLN A 317 1.69 -9.59 25.09
C GLN A 317 0.92 -9.27 26.36
N LEU A 318 1.51 -8.49 27.25
CA LEU A 318 0.91 -8.05 28.51
C LEU A 318 0.26 -6.68 28.32
N GLY A 319 -0.95 -6.49 28.83
CA GLY A 319 -1.62 -5.20 28.93
C GLY A 319 -1.15 -4.40 30.13
N GLU A 320 -1.69 -3.19 30.30
CA GLU A 320 -1.20 -2.23 31.31
C GLU A 320 -1.46 -2.68 32.76
N ASP A 321 -2.57 -3.38 33.01
CA ASP A 321 -2.93 -3.90 34.34
C ASP A 321 -2.45 -5.34 34.58
N ALA A 322 -1.78 -5.94 33.59
CA ALA A 322 -1.22 -7.27 33.70
C ALA A 322 -0.06 -7.29 34.70
N ILE A 323 0.33 -8.50 35.13
CA ILE A 323 1.52 -8.68 35.98
C ILE A 323 2.75 -7.95 35.40
N PRO A 324 3.68 -7.44 36.24
CA PRO A 324 4.86 -6.76 35.75
C PRO A 324 5.71 -7.64 34.83
N VAL A 325 6.35 -7.02 33.83
CA VAL A 325 7.16 -7.72 32.82
C VAL A 325 8.25 -8.58 33.48
N GLY A 326 8.93 -8.04 34.50
CA GLY A 326 9.95 -8.79 35.23
C GLY A 326 9.41 -10.03 35.97
N ALA A 327 8.15 -9.99 36.43
CA ALA A 327 7.49 -11.14 37.04
C ALA A 327 7.13 -12.20 36.00
N ALA A 328 6.56 -11.79 34.86
CA ALA A 328 6.28 -12.68 33.74
C ALA A 328 7.57 -13.36 33.25
N ARG A 329 8.67 -12.59 33.13
CA ARG A 329 9.98 -13.13 32.74
C ARG A 329 10.49 -14.18 33.73
N ARG A 330 10.38 -13.95 35.04
CA ARG A 330 10.77 -14.96 36.05
C ARG A 330 9.94 -16.24 36.00
N LEU A 331 8.64 -16.12 35.73
CA LEU A 331 7.75 -17.28 35.61
C LEU A 331 8.03 -18.10 34.35
N LEU A 332 8.31 -17.41 33.25
CA LEU A 332 8.41 -18.04 31.93
C LEU A 332 9.83 -18.46 31.56
N ALA A 333 10.87 -17.76 32.03
CA ALA A 333 12.26 -18.07 31.69
C ALA A 333 12.69 -19.53 31.97
N PRO A 334 12.28 -20.19 33.07
CA PRO A 334 12.61 -21.60 33.30
C PRO A 334 12.00 -22.57 32.27
N VAL A 335 10.92 -22.16 31.60
CA VAL A 335 10.15 -23.01 30.68
C VAL A 335 10.42 -22.66 29.21
N LEU A 336 10.56 -21.38 28.91
CA LEU A 336 10.71 -20.83 27.56
C LEU A 336 12.16 -20.50 27.17
N GLY A 337 13.07 -20.48 28.15
CA GLY A 337 14.46 -20.12 27.91
C GLY A 337 14.66 -18.62 27.63
N PRO A 338 15.87 -18.23 27.18
CA PRO A 338 16.25 -16.83 26.97
C PRO A 338 15.65 -16.18 25.72
N GLU A 339 14.97 -16.97 24.88
CA GLU A 339 14.37 -16.59 23.58
C GLU A 339 12.91 -16.13 23.69
N LEU A 340 12.47 -15.84 24.91
CA LEU A 340 11.11 -15.41 25.22
C LEU A 340 10.89 -13.94 24.86
N LEU A 341 9.92 -13.69 23.97
CA LEU A 341 9.41 -12.35 23.68
C LEU A 341 8.29 -11.96 24.67
N ILE A 342 8.52 -10.88 25.42
CA ILE A 342 7.53 -10.25 26.30
C ILE A 342 7.27 -8.84 25.81
N GLY A 343 6.07 -8.60 25.31
CA GLY A 343 5.60 -7.27 24.99
C GLY A 343 4.76 -6.66 26.11
N ARG A 344 4.71 -5.32 26.15
CA ARG A 344 3.87 -4.57 27.08
C ARG A 344 3.07 -3.48 26.36
N SER A 345 1.78 -3.43 26.61
CA SER A 345 0.94 -2.31 26.20
C SER A 345 1.21 -1.13 27.13
N VAL A 346 1.39 0.06 26.55
CA VAL A 346 1.78 1.26 27.29
C VAL A 346 0.92 2.44 26.85
N HIS A 347 0.52 3.26 27.83
CA HIS A 347 -0.34 4.43 27.61
C HIS A 347 0.30 5.74 28.10
N SER A 348 1.54 5.69 28.58
CA SER A 348 2.34 6.84 29.03
C SER A 348 3.82 6.65 28.73
N VAL A 349 4.57 7.75 28.69
CA VAL A 349 6.04 7.74 28.51
C VAL A 349 6.70 7.07 29.72
N GLU A 350 6.19 7.33 30.92
CA GLU A 350 6.65 6.73 32.18
C GLU A 350 6.44 5.22 32.16
N GLY A 351 5.24 4.76 31.77
CA GLY A 351 4.93 3.34 31.62
C GLY A 351 5.81 2.65 30.57
N ALA A 352 6.11 3.32 29.46
CA ALA A 352 7.06 2.83 28.45
C ALA A 352 8.48 2.66 29.01
N LYS A 353 9.00 3.68 29.72
CA LYS A 353 10.32 3.60 30.37
C LYS A 353 10.40 2.47 31.39
N GLN A 354 9.35 2.32 32.21
CA GLN A 354 9.30 1.25 33.21
C GLN A 354 9.25 -0.13 32.55
N ALA A 355 8.42 -0.31 31.51
CA ALA A 355 8.34 -1.58 30.79
C ALA A 355 9.68 -1.99 30.17
N VAL A 356 10.42 -1.03 29.60
CA VAL A 356 11.79 -1.27 29.09
C VAL A 356 12.75 -1.63 30.22
N ALA A 357 12.70 -0.91 31.34
CA ALA A 357 13.55 -1.20 32.51
C ALA A 357 13.27 -2.59 33.11
N ASP A 358 12.02 -3.03 33.09
CA ASP A 358 11.59 -4.37 33.52
C ASP A 358 11.96 -5.48 32.52
N GLY A 359 12.52 -5.10 31.36
CA GLY A 359 13.02 -6.00 30.33
C GLY A 359 11.95 -6.42 29.32
N ALA A 360 11.06 -5.52 28.89
CA ALA A 360 10.18 -5.79 27.75
C ALA A 360 10.96 -5.80 26.43
N ASP A 361 10.64 -6.73 25.54
CA ASP A 361 11.29 -6.89 24.23
C ASP A 361 10.67 -5.98 23.16
N PHE A 362 9.40 -5.62 23.32
CA PHE A 362 8.70 -4.67 22.46
C PHE A 362 7.54 -3.99 23.21
N LEU A 363 7.08 -2.84 22.70
CA LEU A 363 5.99 -2.08 23.29
C LEU A 363 4.84 -1.93 22.29
N VAL A 364 3.61 -2.01 22.77
CA VAL A 364 2.40 -1.66 22.01
C VAL A 364 1.85 -0.35 22.58
N ALA A 365 2.14 0.77 21.91
CA ALA A 365 1.63 2.07 22.31
C ALA A 365 0.20 2.24 21.77
N GLY A 366 -0.81 2.27 22.65
CA GLY A 366 -2.22 2.36 22.24
C GLY A 366 -2.58 3.72 21.64
N THR A 367 -2.13 4.80 22.29
CA THR A 367 -2.32 6.18 21.82
C THR A 367 -0.99 6.90 21.88
N MET A 368 -0.33 7.11 20.74
CA MET A 368 0.86 7.96 20.68
C MET A 368 0.53 9.46 20.76
N PHE A 369 -0.74 9.82 20.56
CA PHE A 369 -1.27 11.17 20.68
C PHE A 369 -2.47 11.17 21.64
N ALA A 370 -2.59 12.19 22.49
CA ALA A 370 -3.69 12.29 23.45
C ALA A 370 -5.05 12.29 22.73
N SER A 371 -5.80 11.21 22.89
CA SER A 371 -7.18 11.08 22.40
C SER A 371 -8.14 11.28 23.56
N ARG A 372 -9.22 12.06 23.35
CA ARG A 372 -10.31 12.23 24.33
C ARG A 372 -11.29 11.05 24.36
N ILE A 373 -11.01 9.96 23.65
CA ILE A 373 -11.88 8.79 23.54
C ILE A 373 -11.20 7.62 24.28
N PRO A 374 -11.84 7.02 25.31
CA PRO A 374 -11.31 5.86 26.01
C PRO A 374 -11.16 4.64 25.07
N PRO A 375 -10.15 3.78 25.28
CA PRO A 375 -10.00 2.54 24.52
C PRO A 375 -11.10 1.53 24.91
N GLY A 376 -11.70 0.88 23.91
CA GLY A 376 -12.73 -0.17 24.05
C GLY A 376 -12.21 -1.59 24.17
#